data_AF-A0A919ZBY8-F1
#
_entry.id   AF-A0A919ZBY8-F1
#
_cell.length_a   1.000
_cell.length_b   1.000
_cell.length_c   1.000
_cell.angle_alpha   90.00
_cell.angle_beta   90.00
_cell.angle_gamma   90.00
#
_symmetry.space_group_name_H-M   'P 1'
#
loop_
_entity.id
_entity.type
_entity.pdbx_description
1 polymer ?
#
loop_
_entity_poly.entity_id
_entity_poly.type
_entity_poly.pdbx_seq_one_letter_code
_entity_poly.pdbx_strand_id
1 'polypeptide(L)'
;MAILRDTFSDGTYVEFSFVKCIPGKFEGCQINFKHYKNHKKIHDFVFGWTNLTIENYIEVTSGFPLDMLNDFILNNLYSSFENHLYGLEWKKRKEKDTYRLRLYDSKKDCQLNVIDTEVRKFGNEVRIEWEGHINVR
;
A
#
# COMPACT_ATOMS: atom_id res chain seq x y z
N MET A 1 -5.57 0.24 -11.46
CA MET A 1 -6.03 -0.34 -10.19
C MET A 1 -5.12 -1.52 -9.86
N ALA A 2 -4.43 -1.43 -8.73
CA ALA A 2 -3.58 -2.50 -8.20
C ALA A 2 -4.35 -3.34 -7.18
N ILE A 3 -4.12 -4.66 -7.15
CA ILE A 3 -4.80 -5.58 -6.22
C ILE A 3 -3.78 -6.43 -5.47
N LEU A 4 -3.89 -6.46 -4.14
CA LEU A 4 -3.10 -7.37 -3.30
C LEU A 4 -4.02 -8.36 -2.60
N ARG A 5 -3.78 -9.65 -2.83
CA ARG A 5 -4.64 -10.75 -2.35
C ARG A 5 -4.01 -11.44 -1.15
N ASP A 6 -4.85 -11.89 -0.22
CA ASP A 6 -4.42 -12.77 0.87
C ASP A 6 -4.05 -14.16 0.30
N THR A 7 -2.91 -14.71 0.73
CA THR A 7 -2.38 -16.01 0.31
C THR A 7 -3.21 -17.18 0.83
N PHE A 8 -3.87 -17.04 1.99
CA PHE A 8 -4.54 -18.13 2.70
C PHE A 8 -6.06 -18.05 2.67
N SER A 9 -6.63 -16.86 2.44
CA SER A 9 -8.07 -16.64 2.37
C SER A 9 -8.47 -16.21 0.98
N ASP A 10 -9.05 -17.14 0.23
CA ASP A 10 -9.75 -16.76 -1.00
C ASP A 10 -10.85 -15.74 -0.68
N GLY A 11 -10.98 -14.74 -1.56
CA GLY A 11 -11.89 -13.62 -1.37
C GLY A 11 -11.48 -12.55 -0.35
N THR A 12 -10.30 -12.63 0.27
CA THR A 12 -9.75 -11.52 1.08
C THR A 12 -8.66 -10.79 0.29
N TYR A 13 -8.83 -9.49 0.06
CA TYR A 13 -7.91 -8.69 -0.75
C TYR A 13 -8.13 -7.19 -0.54
N VAL A 14 -7.17 -6.40 -1.00
CA VAL A 14 -7.29 -4.94 -1.08
C VAL A 14 -7.17 -4.47 -2.51
N GLU A 15 -7.94 -3.43 -2.85
CA GLU A 15 -7.83 -2.68 -4.10
C GLU A 15 -7.26 -1.30 -3.79
N PHE A 16 -6.30 -0.86 -4.59
CA PHE A 16 -5.70 0.46 -4.53
C PHE A 16 -5.85 1.11 -5.91
N SER A 17 -6.35 2.34 -5.95
CA SER A 17 -6.49 3.09 -7.20
C SER A 17 -6.38 4.58 -6.98
N PHE A 18 -5.94 5.29 -8.01
CA PHE A 18 -5.87 6.75 -8.00
C PHE A 18 -7.16 7.34 -8.59
N VAL A 19 -7.74 8.33 -7.91
CA VAL A 19 -8.95 9.03 -8.35
C VAL A 19 -8.58 10.29 -9.12
N LYS A 20 -7.64 11.07 -8.57
CA LYS A 20 -7.15 12.31 -9.17
C LYS A 20 -5.74 12.58 -8.63
N CYS A 21 -4.84 13.03 -9.49
CA CYS A 21 -3.51 13.49 -9.10
C CYS A 21 -3.28 14.91 -9.58
N ILE A 22 -2.60 15.71 -8.76
CA ILE A 22 -2.04 17.00 -9.17
C ILE A 22 -0.53 16.80 -9.31
N PRO A 23 0.08 17.09 -10.47
CA PRO A 23 1.52 16.95 -10.65
C PRO A 23 2.30 17.92 -9.76
N GLY A 24 3.42 17.45 -9.19
CA GLY A 24 4.32 18.23 -8.35
C GLY A 24 4.67 17.48 -7.06
N LYS A 25 5.94 17.50 -6.64
CA LYS A 25 6.42 16.65 -5.53
C LYS A 25 5.65 16.83 -4.22
N PHE A 26 5.24 18.06 -3.93
CA PHE A 26 4.51 18.43 -2.71
C PHE A 26 2.99 18.55 -2.91
N GLU A 27 2.53 18.36 -4.14
CA GLU A 27 1.11 18.18 -4.44
C GLU A 27 0.69 16.75 -4.07
N GLY A 28 -0.59 16.41 -4.23
CA GLY A 28 -1.10 15.11 -3.83
C GLY A 28 -1.99 14.42 -4.84
N CYS A 29 -2.19 13.14 -4.59
CA CYS A 29 -3.24 12.37 -5.22
C CYS A 29 -4.33 12.00 -4.20
N GLN A 30 -5.56 11.99 -4.70
CA GLN A 30 -6.66 11.32 -4.07
C GLN A 30 -6.62 9.83 -4.46
N ILE A 31 -6.65 8.97 -3.45
CA ILE A 31 -6.55 7.53 -3.55
C ILE A 31 -7.87 6.93 -3.06
N ASN A 32 -8.33 5.88 -3.75
CA ASN A 32 -9.40 5.02 -3.29
C ASN A 32 -8.83 3.67 -2.87
N PHE A 33 -9.05 3.30 -1.61
CA PHE A 33 -8.66 2.02 -1.05
C PHE A 33 -9.88 1.25 -0.58
N LYS A 34 -9.95 -0.01 -0.98
CA LYS A 34 -11.02 -0.91 -0.58
C LYS A 34 -10.44 -2.18 -0.02
N HIS A 35 -11.03 -2.66 1.08
CA HIS A 35 -10.69 -3.93 1.69
C HIS A 35 -11.89 -4.87 1.60
N TYR A 36 -11.66 -6.07 1.08
CA TYR A 36 -12.65 -7.11 0.93
C TYR A 36 -12.28 -8.31 1.80
N LYS A 37 -13.29 -8.94 2.40
CA LYS A 37 -13.18 -10.20 3.12
C LYS A 37 -14.33 -11.11 2.69
N ASN A 38 -14.03 -12.35 2.32
CA ASN A 38 -15.01 -13.28 1.76
C ASN A 38 -15.79 -12.67 0.57
N HIS A 39 -15.10 -11.96 -0.32
CA HIS A 39 -15.64 -11.21 -1.46
C HIS A 39 -16.63 -10.08 -1.10
N LYS A 40 -16.78 -9.76 0.18
CA LYS A 40 -17.61 -8.64 0.65
C LYS A 40 -16.72 -7.47 1.02
N LYS A 41 -17.06 -6.27 0.52
CA LYS A 41 -16.37 -5.04 0.87
C LYS A 41 -16.63 -4.70 2.34
N ILE A 42 -15.57 -4.70 3.15
CA ILE A 42 -15.62 -4.37 4.58
C ILE A 42 -15.28 -2.90 4.82
N HIS A 43 -14.32 -2.38 4.06
CA HIS A 43 -13.93 -0.98 4.09
C HIS A 43 -13.83 -0.41 2.68
N ASP A 44 -14.24 0.85 2.55
CA ASP A 44 -14.13 1.66 1.34
C ASP A 44 -13.82 3.09 1.81
N PHE A 45 -12.66 3.61 1.44
CA PHE A 45 -12.31 4.96 1.83
C PHE A 45 -11.44 5.65 0.80
N VAL A 46 -11.67 6.96 0.73
CA VAL A 46 -10.96 7.87 -0.14
C VAL A 46 -10.15 8.81 0.73
N PHE A 47 -8.85 8.91 0.47
CA PHE A 47 -7.92 9.75 1.22
C PHE A 47 -6.91 10.40 0.28
N GLY A 48 -6.22 11.42 0.77
CA GLY A 48 -5.13 12.07 0.05
C GLY A 48 -3.78 11.59 0.54
N TRP A 49 -2.81 11.51 -0.36
CA TRP A 49 -1.39 11.46 -0.02
C TRP A 49 -0.64 12.43 -0.90
N THR A 50 0.39 13.07 -0.36
CA THR A 50 1.38 13.78 -1.19
C THR A 50 2.04 12.81 -2.18
N ASN A 51 2.47 13.33 -3.33
CA ASN A 51 3.23 12.58 -4.33
C ASN A 51 4.53 12.00 -3.73
N LEU A 52 5.18 12.71 -2.80
CA LEU A 52 6.30 12.19 -2.03
C LEU A 52 5.91 10.96 -1.18
N THR A 53 4.75 10.98 -0.52
CA THR A 53 4.27 9.82 0.26
C THR A 53 3.99 8.62 -0.65
N ILE A 54 3.41 8.87 -1.83
CA ILE A 54 3.13 7.82 -2.83
C ILE A 54 4.42 7.20 -3.37
N GLU A 55 5.42 8.02 -3.70
CA GLU A 55 6.74 7.57 -4.14
C GLU A 55 7.40 6.64 -3.11
N ASN A 56 7.41 7.06 -1.84
CA ASN A 56 7.90 6.24 -0.74
C ASN A 56 7.12 4.93 -0.56
N TYR A 57 5.79 4.96 -0.66
CA TYR A 57 4.95 3.77 -0.58
C TYR A 57 5.24 2.79 -1.72
N ILE A 58 5.41 3.31 -2.94
CA ILE A 58 5.81 2.53 -4.13
C ILE A 58 7.18 1.89 -3.90
N GLU A 59 8.16 2.64 -3.38
CA GLU A 59 9.50 2.11 -3.12
C GLU A 59 9.47 0.95 -2.11
N VAL A 60 8.76 1.16 -0.99
CA VAL A 60 8.57 0.13 0.05
C VAL A 60 7.89 -1.13 -0.48
N THR A 61 6.86 -0.98 -1.30
CA THR A 61 6.08 -2.13 -1.79
C THR A 61 6.75 -2.83 -2.97
N SER A 62 7.30 -2.10 -3.93
CA SER A 62 7.97 -2.68 -5.10
C SER A 62 9.34 -3.30 -4.77
N GLY A 63 10.03 -2.79 -3.74
CA GLY A 63 11.29 -3.32 -3.22
C GLY A 63 11.14 -4.36 -2.10
N PHE A 64 9.91 -4.75 -1.76
CA PHE A 64 9.62 -5.52 -0.55
C PHE A 64 10.34 -6.89 -0.46
N PRO A 65 10.81 -7.33 0.73
CA PRO A 65 10.94 -6.54 1.94
C PRO A 65 12.05 -5.49 1.77
N LEU A 66 11.78 -4.27 2.20
CA LEU A 66 12.73 -3.17 2.15
C LEU A 66 13.25 -2.89 3.56
N ASP A 67 14.57 -2.90 3.75
CA ASP A 67 15.19 -2.68 5.07
C ASP A 67 15.42 -1.20 5.38
N MET A 68 15.67 -0.38 4.35
CA MET A 68 15.96 1.05 4.48
C MET A 68 15.23 1.87 3.42
N LEU A 69 14.77 3.07 3.81
CA LEU A 69 14.14 4.06 2.93
C LEU A 69 14.64 5.45 3.31
N ASN A 70 15.16 6.23 2.36
CA ASN A 70 15.72 7.57 2.60
C ASN A 70 16.70 7.61 3.80
N ASP A 71 17.62 6.64 3.87
CA ASP A 71 18.59 6.47 4.97
C ASP A 71 17.99 6.11 6.34
N PHE A 72 16.68 5.83 6.42
CA PHE A 72 16.01 5.35 7.64
C PHE A 72 15.81 3.83 7.61
N ILE A 73 16.22 3.15 8.68
CA ILE A 73 15.92 1.72 8.90
C ILE A 73 14.43 1.57 9.24
N LEU A 74 13.72 0.78 8.46
CA LEU A 74 12.26 0.62 8.59
C LEU A 74 11.86 -0.30 9.75
N ASN A 75 12.74 -1.19 10.23
CA ASN A 75 12.43 -2.16 11.30
C ASN A 75 11.11 -2.94 11.07
N ASN A 76 10.80 -3.25 9.81
CA ASN A 76 9.56 -3.87 9.33
C ASN A 76 8.29 -3.00 9.43
N LEU A 77 8.43 -1.69 9.59
CA LEU A 77 7.32 -0.75 9.67
C LEU A 77 7.56 0.44 8.74
N TYR A 78 6.55 0.81 7.98
CA TYR A 78 6.47 2.08 7.26
C TYR A 78 5.28 2.88 7.76
N SER A 79 5.52 4.14 8.13
CA SER A 79 4.48 5.08 8.55
C SER A 79 4.67 6.40 7.80
N SER A 80 3.59 6.93 7.22
CA SER A 80 3.63 8.23 6.55
C SER A 80 3.28 9.37 7.51
N PHE A 81 3.96 10.50 7.38
CA PHE A 81 3.89 11.70 8.25
C PHE A 81 2.60 12.54 8.15
N GLU A 82 1.59 12.13 7.39
CA GLU A 82 0.24 12.70 7.54
C GLU A 82 -0.36 12.16 8.85
N ASN A 83 0.10 12.79 9.94
CA ASN A 83 -0.08 12.46 11.35
C ASN A 83 -1.26 11.52 11.64
N HIS A 84 -0.93 10.24 11.85
CA HIS A 84 -1.80 9.18 12.39
C HIS A 84 -2.93 8.66 11.48
N LEU A 85 -2.93 9.00 10.20
CA LEU A 85 -4.00 8.52 9.33
C LEU A 85 -3.78 7.09 8.87
N TYR A 86 -2.59 6.67 8.43
CA TYR A 86 -2.39 5.30 7.95
C TYR A 86 -0.99 4.75 8.27
N GLY A 87 -0.92 3.51 8.77
CA GLY A 87 0.31 2.75 8.98
C GLY A 87 0.36 1.50 8.10
N LEU A 88 1.53 1.19 7.57
CA LEU A 88 1.84 -0.05 6.86
C LEU A 88 2.87 -0.84 7.68
N GLU A 89 2.43 -1.89 8.34
CA GLU A 89 3.31 -2.79 9.09
C GLU A 89 3.43 -4.11 8.33
N TRP A 90 4.63 -4.69 8.29
CA TRP A 90 4.79 -6.08 7.90
C TRP A 90 5.49 -6.87 8.97
N LYS A 91 5.06 -8.11 9.15
CA LYS A 91 5.71 -9.05 10.05
C LYS A 91 6.00 -10.34 9.33
N LYS A 92 7.28 -10.72 9.24
CA LYS A 92 7.68 -12.02 8.70
C LYS A 92 7.05 -13.13 9.54
N ARG A 93 6.40 -14.09 8.88
CA ARG A 93 5.83 -15.26 9.54
C ARG A 93 6.85 -16.40 9.60
N LYS A 94 6.49 -17.49 10.29
CA LYS A 94 7.33 -18.69 10.40
C LYS A 94 7.41 -19.44 9.08
N GLU A 95 6.33 -19.38 8.29
CA GLU A 95 6.26 -19.94 6.95
C GLU A 95 7.22 -19.18 6.01
N LYS A 96 7.94 -19.91 5.17
CA LYS A 96 8.96 -19.34 4.29
C LYS A 96 8.33 -18.26 3.38
N ASP A 97 9.01 -17.12 3.28
CA ASP A 97 8.66 -15.98 2.41
C ASP A 97 7.24 -15.42 2.56
N THR A 98 6.58 -15.70 3.68
CA THR A 98 5.24 -15.19 4.00
C THR A 98 5.31 -14.09 5.05
N TYR A 99 4.50 -13.06 4.86
CA TYR A 99 4.42 -11.89 5.72
C TYR A 99 2.97 -11.62 6.09
N ARG A 100 2.73 -11.10 7.29
CA ARG A 100 1.48 -10.44 7.61
C ARG A 100 1.64 -8.97 7.31
N LEU A 101 0.93 -8.48 6.31
CA LEU A 101 0.81 -7.06 5.99
C LEU A 101 -0.41 -6.49 6.71
N ARG A 102 -0.23 -5.35 7.37
CA ARG A 102 -1.28 -4.64 8.08
C ARG A 102 -1.35 -3.20 7.59
N LEU A 103 -2.51 -2.80 7.08
CA LEU A 103 -2.84 -1.42 6.71
C LEU A 103 -3.91 -0.92 7.65
N TYR A 104 -3.59 0.07 8.49
CA TYR A 104 -4.48 0.46 9.59
C TYR A 104 -4.51 1.97 9.82
N ASP A 105 -5.64 2.44 10.35
CA ASP A 105 -5.89 3.80 10.83
C ASP A 105 -6.47 3.75 12.27
N SER A 106 -6.85 4.89 12.83
CA SER A 106 -7.48 4.97 14.17
C SER A 106 -8.81 4.20 14.31
N LYS A 107 -9.45 3.81 13.19
CA LYS A 107 -10.78 3.19 13.10
C LYS A 107 -10.79 1.86 12.35
N LYS A 108 -9.73 1.51 11.61
CA LYS A 108 -9.69 0.40 10.65
C LYS A 108 -8.39 -0.34 10.75
N ASP A 109 -8.45 -1.65 10.53
CA ASP A 109 -7.32 -2.55 10.61
C ASP A 109 -7.49 -3.64 9.55
N CYS A 110 -6.81 -3.47 8.43
CA CYS A 110 -6.82 -4.41 7.31
C CYS A 110 -5.59 -5.30 7.44
N GLN A 111 -5.78 -6.60 7.46
CA GLN A 111 -4.70 -7.57 7.58
C GLN A 111 -4.76 -8.57 6.44
N LEU A 112 -3.62 -8.77 5.79
CA LEU A 112 -3.42 -9.77 4.74
C LEU A 112 -2.20 -10.60 5.08
N ASN A 113 -2.25 -11.88 4.77
CA ASN A 113 -1.08 -12.72 4.65
C ASN A 113 -0.65 -12.68 3.18
N VAL A 114 0.60 -12.35 2.92
CA VAL A 114 1.11 -12.11 1.58
C VAL A 114 2.48 -12.73 1.43
N ILE A 115 2.88 -13.01 0.20
CA ILE A 115 4.26 -13.38 -0.15
C ILE A 115 4.97 -12.20 -0.77
N ASP A 116 6.29 -12.16 -0.69
CA ASP A 116 7.10 -11.02 -1.15
C ASP A 116 6.86 -10.67 -2.62
N THR A 117 6.79 -11.67 -3.50
CA THR A 117 6.57 -11.50 -4.93
C THR A 117 5.25 -10.80 -5.25
N GLU A 118 4.17 -11.10 -4.52
CA GLU A 118 2.86 -10.46 -4.70
C GLU A 118 2.87 -9.01 -4.21
N VAL A 119 3.60 -8.71 -3.12
CA VAL A 119 3.78 -7.31 -2.67
C VAL A 119 4.57 -6.50 -3.68
N ARG A 120 5.66 -7.06 -4.23
CA ARG A 120 6.46 -6.41 -5.28
C ARG A 120 5.64 -6.12 -6.52
N LYS A 121 4.86 -7.13 -6.97
CA LYS A 121 3.96 -6.99 -8.12
C LYS A 121 2.93 -5.88 -7.88
N PHE A 122 2.27 -5.90 -6.73
CA PHE A 122 1.33 -4.85 -6.34
C PHE A 122 1.98 -3.47 -6.35
N GLY A 123 3.17 -3.30 -5.75
CA GLY A 123 3.88 -2.02 -5.77
C GLY A 123 4.23 -1.52 -7.17
N ASN A 124 4.60 -2.43 -8.08
CA ASN A 124 4.83 -2.09 -9.49
C ASN A 124 3.54 -1.68 -10.23
N GLU A 125 2.42 -2.34 -9.95
CA GLU A 125 1.11 -1.95 -10.50
C GLU A 125 0.68 -0.56 -10.00
N VAL A 126 0.89 -0.26 -8.71
CA VAL A 126 0.66 1.07 -8.14
C VAL A 126 1.52 2.12 -8.84
N ARG A 127 2.82 1.82 -9.08
CA ARG A 127 3.72 2.72 -9.82
C ARG A 127 3.18 3.06 -11.20
N ILE A 128 2.86 2.02 -11.99
CA ILE A 128 2.37 2.19 -13.38
C ILE A 128 1.12 3.05 -13.40
N GLU A 129 0.17 2.80 -12.49
CA GLU A 129 -1.06 3.59 -12.40
C GLU A 129 -0.75 5.05 -12.04
N TRP A 130 0.07 5.28 -11.00
CA TRP A 130 0.43 6.63 -10.56
C TRP A 130 1.12 7.44 -11.65
N GLU A 131 2.12 6.85 -12.32
CA GLU A 131 2.84 7.47 -13.44
C GLU A 131 1.88 7.83 -14.58
N GLY A 132 0.88 6.98 -14.84
CA GLY A 132 -0.20 7.25 -15.79
C GLY A 132 -1.10 8.43 -15.41
N HIS A 133 -1.15 8.83 -14.13
CA HIS A 133 -1.93 10.00 -13.69
C HIS A 133 -1.11 11.29 -13.62
N ILE A 134 0.18 11.22 -13.25
CA ILE A 134 1.02 12.41 -13.08
C ILE A 134 1.66 12.90 -14.39
N ASN A 135 1.81 12.03 -15.39
CA ASN A 135 2.45 12.35 -16.66
C ASN A 135 1.46 12.78 -17.76
N VAL A 136 0.14 12.74 -17.49
CA VAL A 136 -0.88 13.24 -18.41
C VAL A 136 -0.96 14.75 -18.27
N ARG A 137 -0.40 15.45 -19.26
CA ARG A 137 -0.49 16.90 -19.43
C ARG A 137 -1.79 17.29 -20.13
#